data_AF-A0A925TES6-F1
#
_entry.id   AF-A0A925TES6-F1
#
_cell.length_a   1.000
_cell.length_b   1.000
_cell.length_c   1.000
_cell.angle_alpha   90.00
_cell.angle_beta   90.00
_cell.angle_gamma   90.00
#
_symmetry.space_group_name_H-M   'P 1'
#
loop_
_entity.id
_entity.type
_entity.pdbx_description
1 polymer ?
#
loop_
_entity_poly.entity_id
_entity_poly.type
_entity_poly.pdbx_seq_one_letter_code
_entity_poly.pdbx_strand_id
1 'polypeptide(L)'
;DLFRDAKSGKLSGPMVPYLEIEKRHRGKLELLPHAAADTEHVSRVQGAKQAVDQIFDCIRFKLATNLKGDLPEGYGNAGPMTVPCVGKVTRQELGRAAGDGESAALREAAETMAAIWGALAATTDSGRRSELIERYGAKLVKTSNTYATLMRKLGLEGPYA
;
A
#
# COMPACT_ATOMS: atom_id res chain seq x y z
N ASP A 1 -13.16 -6.92 -23.89
CA ASP A 1 -13.97 -7.04 -22.65
C ASP A 1 -15.47 -7.21 -22.87
N LEU A 2 -15.97 -7.06 -24.09
CA LEU A 2 -17.26 -7.59 -24.51
C LEU A 2 -17.01 -8.57 -25.65
N PHE A 3 -17.38 -9.83 -25.46
CA PHE A 3 -17.17 -10.89 -26.43
C PHE A 3 -18.52 -11.34 -26.98
N ARG A 4 -18.56 -11.68 -28.26
CA ARG A 4 -19.77 -12.17 -28.93
C ARG A 4 -19.51 -13.56 -29.47
N ASP A 5 -20.32 -14.52 -29.04
CA ASP A 5 -20.27 -15.85 -29.61
C ASP A 5 -20.72 -15.82 -31.09
N ALA A 6 -19.91 -16.38 -31.98
CA ALA A 6 -20.13 -16.28 -33.42
C ALA A 6 -21.36 -17.05 -33.92
N LYS A 7 -21.78 -18.10 -33.21
CA LYS A 7 -22.90 -18.97 -33.62
C LYS A 7 -24.23 -18.53 -33.01
N SER A 8 -24.25 -18.26 -31.71
CA SER A 8 -25.45 -17.89 -30.95
C SER A 8 -25.65 -16.38 -30.82
N GLY A 9 -24.63 -15.57 -31.11
CA GLY A 9 -24.66 -14.12 -30.89
C GLY A 9 -24.66 -13.71 -29.43
N LYS A 10 -24.57 -14.66 -28.48
CA LYS A 10 -24.60 -14.40 -27.05
C LYS A 10 -23.40 -13.54 -26.65
N LEU A 11 -23.65 -12.51 -25.86
CA LEU A 11 -22.62 -11.62 -25.32
C LEU A 11 -22.09 -12.17 -24.00
N SER A 12 -20.78 -12.04 -23.78
CA SER A 12 -20.08 -12.42 -22.55
C SER A 12 -18.97 -11.42 -22.21
N GLY A 13 -18.40 -11.55 -21.02
CA GLY A 13 -17.33 -10.69 -20.53
C GLY A 13 -17.81 -9.63 -19.53
N PRO A 14 -16.85 -8.93 -18.88
CA PRO A 14 -17.14 -8.01 -17.78
C PRO A 14 -17.95 -6.78 -18.21
N MET A 15 -18.01 -6.45 -19.51
CA MET A 15 -18.80 -5.32 -20.01
C MET A 15 -20.30 -5.59 -20.15
N VAL A 16 -20.75 -6.86 -20.10
CA VAL A 16 -22.17 -7.22 -20.32
C VAL A 16 -23.14 -6.49 -19.38
N PRO A 17 -22.89 -6.37 -18.06
CA PRO A 17 -23.80 -5.67 -17.15
C PRO A 17 -24.01 -4.19 -17.48
N TYR A 18 -23.04 -3.56 -18.16
CA TYR A 18 -23.06 -2.13 -18.48
C TYR A 18 -23.87 -1.80 -19.75
N LEU A 19 -24.23 -2.80 -20.57
CA LEU A 19 -25.01 -2.59 -21.79
C LEU A 19 -26.39 -1.97 -21.52
N GLU A 20 -27.02 -2.37 -20.43
CA GLU A 20 -28.31 -1.78 -20.02
C GLU A 20 -28.16 -0.34 -19.54
N ILE A 21 -27.00 0.02 -19.00
CA ILE A 21 -26.70 1.39 -18.56
C ILE A 21 -26.56 2.31 -19.79
N GLU A 22 -25.85 1.87 -20.83
CA GLU A 22 -25.73 2.65 -22.08
C GLU A 22 -27.09 2.88 -22.74
N LYS A 23 -27.98 1.88 -22.74
CA LYS A 23 -29.34 2.04 -23.25
C LYS A 23 -30.12 3.14 -22.52
N ARG A 24 -29.95 3.25 -21.20
CA ARG A 24 -30.66 4.24 -20.35
C ARG A 24 -30.01 5.62 -20.34
N HIS A 25 -28.70 5.68 -20.53
CA HIS A 25 -27.89 6.89 -20.36
C HIS A 25 -27.00 7.16 -21.59
N ARG A 26 -27.59 7.02 -22.77
CA ARG A 26 -26.89 7.11 -24.05
C ARG A 26 -26.01 8.34 -24.17
N GLY A 27 -24.75 8.15 -24.54
CA GLY A 27 -23.78 9.24 -24.71
C GLY A 27 -23.32 9.93 -23.42
N LYS A 28 -23.69 9.38 -22.24
CA LYS A 28 -23.22 9.85 -20.92
C LYS A 28 -22.22 8.90 -20.27
N LEU A 29 -21.81 7.85 -20.97
CA LEU A 29 -20.81 6.90 -20.51
C LEU A 29 -19.46 7.18 -21.18
N GLU A 30 -18.41 7.18 -20.37
CA GLU A 30 -17.02 7.21 -20.83
C GLU A 30 -16.35 5.90 -20.44
N LEU A 31 -15.76 5.22 -21.43
CA LEU A 31 -15.00 3.99 -21.21
C LEU A 31 -13.52 4.35 -21.10
N LEU A 32 -12.98 4.16 -19.91
CA LEU A 32 -11.55 4.35 -19.67
C LEU A 32 -10.81 3.01 -19.89
N PRO A 33 -9.70 2.98 -20.65
CA PRO A 33 -8.98 1.75 -20.96
C PRO A 33 -8.21 1.25 -19.73
N HIS A 34 -8.84 0.44 -18.88
CA HIS A 34 -8.26 -0.15 -17.66
C HIS A 34 -7.40 0.84 -16.84
N ALA A 35 -7.75 2.13 -16.86
CA ALA A 35 -6.90 3.19 -16.34
C ALA A 35 -6.92 3.28 -14.80
N ALA A 36 -7.74 2.46 -14.12
CA ALA A 36 -7.80 2.40 -12.66
C ALA A 36 -6.46 1.97 -12.03
N ALA A 37 -5.62 1.24 -12.79
CA ALA A 37 -4.25 0.91 -12.39
C ALA A 37 -3.19 1.87 -12.98
N ASP A 38 -3.60 2.88 -13.75
CA ASP A 38 -2.72 3.89 -14.38
C ASP A 38 -2.61 5.19 -13.58
N THR A 39 -3.44 5.40 -12.55
CA THR A 39 -3.50 6.68 -11.83
C THR A 39 -2.55 6.80 -10.62
N GLU A 40 -1.83 5.73 -10.27
CA GLU A 40 -0.79 5.79 -9.22
C GLU A 40 0.41 4.87 -9.55
N HIS A 41 1.55 5.47 -9.91
CA HIS A 41 2.75 4.73 -10.35
C HIS A 41 3.36 3.81 -9.27
N VAL A 42 3.10 4.08 -7.98
CA VAL A 42 3.70 3.34 -6.86
C VAL A 42 3.12 1.93 -6.78
N SER A 43 1.80 1.77 -6.87
CA SER A 43 1.14 0.46 -6.77
C SER A 43 1.57 -0.49 -7.89
N ARG A 44 1.86 0.03 -9.10
CA ARG A 44 2.37 -0.76 -10.22
C ARG A 44 3.77 -1.31 -9.96
N VAL A 45 4.72 -0.46 -9.59
CA VAL A 45 6.11 -0.89 -9.37
C VAL A 45 6.18 -1.83 -8.17
N GLN A 46 5.47 -1.49 -7.08
CA GLN A 46 5.43 -2.37 -5.90
C GLN A 46 4.71 -3.69 -6.19
N GLY A 47 3.63 -3.67 -6.97
CA GLY A 47 2.92 -4.88 -7.40
C GLY A 47 3.78 -5.77 -8.28
N ALA A 48 4.54 -5.19 -9.21
CA ALA A 48 5.47 -5.94 -10.04
C ALA A 48 6.59 -6.56 -9.20
N LYS A 49 7.22 -5.81 -8.29
CA LYS A 49 8.23 -6.32 -7.36
C LYS A 49 7.68 -7.47 -6.51
N GLN A 50 6.51 -7.25 -5.91
CA GLN A 50 5.83 -8.27 -5.12
C GLN A 50 5.57 -9.54 -5.95
N ALA A 51 5.08 -9.41 -7.18
CA ALA A 51 4.85 -10.57 -8.04
C ALA A 51 6.14 -11.34 -8.34
N VAL A 52 7.26 -10.64 -8.59
CA VAL A 52 8.58 -11.28 -8.75
C VAL A 52 8.98 -12.03 -7.49
N ASP A 53 8.90 -11.39 -6.31
CA ASP A 53 9.27 -12.01 -5.04
C ASP A 53 8.41 -13.27 -4.77
N GLN A 54 7.10 -13.21 -5.03
CA GLN A 54 6.20 -14.35 -4.87
C GLN A 54 6.53 -15.51 -5.82
N ILE A 55 6.94 -15.22 -7.06
CA ILE A 55 7.42 -16.24 -8.00
C ILE A 55 8.71 -16.87 -7.48
N PHE A 56 9.65 -16.07 -6.98
CA PHE A 56 10.90 -16.57 -6.40
C PHE A 56 10.64 -17.45 -5.17
N ASP A 57 9.77 -17.02 -4.26
CA ASP A 57 9.42 -17.78 -3.06
C ASP A 57 8.76 -19.12 -3.39
N CYS A 58 7.86 -19.12 -4.38
CA CYS A 58 7.22 -20.32 -4.89
C CYS A 58 8.25 -21.32 -5.45
N ILE A 59 9.24 -20.83 -6.22
CA ILE A 59 10.27 -21.68 -6.83
C ILE A 59 11.30 -22.16 -5.80
N ARG A 60 11.75 -21.28 -4.91
CA ARG A 60 12.92 -21.52 -4.03
C ARG A 60 12.53 -22.15 -2.72
N PHE A 61 11.41 -21.75 -2.14
CA PHE A 61 11.00 -22.13 -0.79
C PHE A 61 9.70 -22.92 -0.77
N LYS A 62 9.07 -23.15 -1.94
CA LYS A 62 7.73 -23.75 -2.06
C LYS A 62 6.68 -22.99 -1.24
N LEU A 63 6.78 -21.66 -1.19
CA LEU A 63 5.81 -20.83 -0.49
C LEU A 63 4.90 -20.11 -1.49
N ALA A 64 3.59 -20.29 -1.36
CA ALA A 64 2.58 -19.61 -2.15
C ALA A 64 1.96 -18.45 -1.36
N THR A 65 2.25 -17.22 -1.79
CA THR A 65 1.61 -15.99 -1.30
C THR A 65 0.49 -15.60 -2.27
N ASN A 66 -0.60 -15.00 -1.77
CA ASN A 66 -1.74 -14.58 -2.60
C ASN A 66 -2.39 -15.72 -3.43
N LEU A 67 -2.36 -16.94 -2.90
CA LEU A 67 -2.86 -18.15 -3.57
C LEU A 67 -4.27 -17.95 -4.16
N LYS A 68 -4.43 -18.36 -5.42
CA LYS A 68 -5.72 -18.48 -6.10
C LYS A 68 -5.95 -19.94 -6.46
N GLY A 69 -7.03 -20.52 -5.95
CA GLY A 69 -7.30 -21.95 -6.07
C GLY A 69 -6.64 -22.77 -4.97
N ASP A 70 -6.32 -24.01 -5.28
CA ASP A 70 -5.83 -24.99 -4.32
C ASP A 70 -4.31 -24.88 -4.10
N LEU A 71 -3.87 -25.15 -2.86
CA LEU A 71 -2.45 -25.15 -2.51
C LEU A 71 -1.82 -26.46 -3.02
N PRO A 72 -0.76 -26.41 -3.84
CA PRO A 72 -0.10 -27.62 -4.33
C PRO A 72 0.51 -28.44 -3.19
N GLU A 73 0.56 -29.77 -3.36
CA GLU A 73 1.18 -30.65 -2.38
C GLU A 73 2.66 -30.31 -2.15
N GLY A 74 3.07 -30.27 -0.89
CA GLY A 74 4.44 -29.93 -0.50
C GLY A 74 4.76 -28.43 -0.55
N TYR A 75 3.77 -27.56 -0.79
CA TYR A 75 3.90 -26.11 -0.68
C TYR A 75 3.32 -25.61 0.65
N GLY A 76 3.89 -24.53 1.17
CA GLY A 76 3.34 -23.76 2.29
C GLY A 76 2.50 -22.58 1.81
N ASN A 77 1.43 -22.25 2.53
CA ASN A 77 0.64 -21.04 2.28
C ASN A 77 1.17 -19.88 3.13
N ALA A 78 1.70 -18.84 2.47
CA ALA A 78 2.23 -17.65 3.13
C ALA A 78 1.15 -16.58 3.41
N GLY A 79 -0.10 -16.85 3.00
CA GLY A 79 -1.26 -16.01 3.21
C GLY A 79 -1.39 -14.88 2.18
N PRO A 80 -2.41 -14.03 2.34
CA PRO A 80 -2.57 -12.84 1.52
C PRO A 80 -1.53 -11.77 1.87
N MET A 81 -1.18 -10.97 0.88
CA MET A 81 -0.30 -9.82 1.02
C MET A 81 -0.69 -8.77 -0.01
N THR A 82 -0.98 -7.57 0.47
CA THR A 82 -1.20 -6.40 -0.39
C THR A 82 0.12 -5.65 -0.60
N VAL A 83 0.23 -4.89 -1.69
CA VAL A 83 1.39 -4.03 -1.89
C VAL A 83 1.42 -2.95 -0.80
N PRO A 84 2.61 -2.53 -0.33
CA PRO A 84 2.73 -1.45 0.65
C PRO A 84 1.94 -0.21 0.22
N CYS A 85 1.27 0.43 1.19
CA CYS A 85 0.44 1.63 1.00
C CYS A 85 -0.86 1.41 0.20
N VAL A 86 -1.24 0.17 -0.14
CA VAL A 86 -2.54 -0.14 -0.76
C VAL A 86 -3.39 -0.98 0.17
N GLY A 87 -4.57 -0.48 0.48
CA GLY A 87 -5.59 -1.20 1.24
C GLY A 87 -5.47 -1.00 2.75
N LYS A 88 -5.74 -2.08 3.50
CA LYS A 88 -5.83 -2.08 4.96
C LYS A 88 -4.51 -2.57 5.57
N VAL A 89 -4.15 -2.03 6.73
CA VAL A 89 -3.10 -2.58 7.59
C VAL A 89 -3.72 -3.69 8.43
N THR A 90 -3.18 -4.90 8.40
CA THR A 90 -3.70 -6.01 9.21
C THR A 90 -2.72 -6.40 10.31
N ARG A 91 -3.16 -7.32 11.19
CA ARG A 91 -2.28 -7.95 12.18
C ARG A 91 -1.02 -8.56 11.54
N GLN A 92 -1.13 -9.09 10.31
CA GLN A 92 -0.01 -9.74 9.64
C GLN A 92 1.06 -8.70 9.26
N GLU A 93 0.69 -7.55 8.70
CA GLU A 93 1.62 -6.47 8.38
C GLU A 93 2.33 -5.94 9.64
N LEU A 94 1.59 -5.73 10.74
CA LEU A 94 2.19 -5.33 12.02
C LEU A 94 3.15 -6.38 12.56
N GLY A 95 2.81 -7.66 12.45
CA GLY A 95 3.67 -8.78 12.86
C GLY A 95 4.98 -8.82 12.08
N ARG A 96 4.93 -8.62 10.75
CA ARG A 96 6.13 -8.52 9.90
C ARG A 96 6.98 -7.32 10.30
N ALA A 97 6.38 -6.13 10.40
CA ALA A 97 7.10 -4.91 10.77
C ALA A 97 7.77 -5.01 12.15
N ALA A 98 7.16 -5.73 13.10
CA ALA A 98 7.75 -5.98 14.42
C ALA A 98 8.97 -6.92 14.34
N GLY A 99 8.99 -7.88 13.42
CA GLY A 99 10.05 -8.88 13.26
C GLY A 99 11.27 -8.41 12.46
N ASP A 100 11.13 -7.40 11.59
CA ASP A 100 12.16 -6.99 10.62
C ASP A 100 13.27 -6.09 11.22
N GLY A 101 13.25 -5.80 12.53
CA GLY A 101 14.23 -4.94 13.21
C GLY A 101 14.08 -3.43 12.94
N GLU A 102 13.36 -3.06 11.88
CA GLU A 102 13.02 -1.67 11.53
C GLU A 102 12.08 -1.00 12.56
N SER A 103 11.39 -1.81 13.38
CA SER A 103 10.55 -1.34 14.48
C SER A 103 11.34 -0.50 15.51
N ALA A 104 12.63 -0.82 15.71
CA ALA A 104 13.50 -0.04 16.58
C ALA A 104 13.77 1.37 16.02
N ALA A 105 13.99 1.48 14.71
CA ALA A 105 14.22 2.75 14.02
C ALA A 105 12.94 3.61 13.98
N LEU A 106 11.78 2.99 13.77
CA LEU A 106 10.48 3.66 13.91
C LEU A 106 10.30 4.26 15.30
N ARG A 107 10.59 3.48 16.35
CA ARG A 107 10.50 3.96 17.74
C ARG A 107 11.42 5.14 17.99
N GLU A 108 12.71 5.02 17.63
CA GLU A 108 13.69 6.09 17.85
C GLU A 108 13.29 7.40 17.15
N ALA A 109 12.79 7.30 15.91
CA ALA A 109 12.29 8.44 15.17
C ALA A 109 11.04 9.06 15.83
N ALA A 110 10.10 8.24 16.29
CA ALA A 110 8.91 8.71 17.02
C ALA A 110 9.28 9.44 18.32
N GLU A 111 10.18 8.88 19.13
CA GLU A 111 10.66 9.46 20.38
C GLU A 111 11.38 10.80 20.14
N THR A 112 12.22 10.86 19.09
CA THR A 112 12.91 12.10 18.71
C THR A 112 11.92 13.19 18.28
N MET A 113 10.91 12.86 17.46
CA MET A 113 9.87 13.81 17.08
C MET A 113 9.06 14.29 18.29
N ALA A 114 8.65 13.36 19.15
CA ALA A 114 7.88 13.67 20.35
C ALA A 114 8.65 14.63 21.28
N ALA A 115 9.96 14.41 21.46
CA ALA A 115 10.79 15.29 22.28
C ALA A 115 10.86 16.72 21.72
N ILE A 116 11.04 16.89 20.41
CA ILE A 116 11.15 18.22 19.79
C ILE A 116 9.79 18.92 19.80
N TRP A 117 8.72 18.23 19.40
CA TRP A 117 7.36 18.79 19.45
C TRP A 117 6.94 19.15 20.87
N GLY A 118 7.26 18.30 21.85
CA GLY A 118 7.02 18.56 23.27
C GLY A 118 7.72 19.83 23.74
N ALA A 119 8.99 20.01 23.40
CA ALA A 119 9.73 21.24 23.73
C ALA A 119 9.11 22.49 23.10
N LEU A 120 8.69 22.42 21.84
CA LEU A 120 8.03 23.53 21.14
C LEU A 120 6.66 23.86 21.73
N ALA A 121 5.86 22.84 22.06
CA ALA A 121 4.52 22.99 22.61
C ALA A 121 4.53 23.53 24.04
N ALA A 122 5.51 23.12 24.86
CA ALA A 122 5.66 23.57 26.23
C ALA A 122 6.24 25.00 26.35
N THR A 123 6.88 25.52 25.30
CA THR A 123 7.50 26.85 25.30
C THR A 123 6.49 27.93 24.93
N THR A 124 6.08 28.75 25.90
CA THR A 124 5.13 29.87 25.70
C THR A 124 5.79 31.13 25.15
N ASP A 125 7.08 31.33 25.44
CA ASP A 125 7.86 32.47 24.95
C ASP A 125 8.22 32.33 23.46
N SER A 126 7.93 33.37 22.67
CA SER A 126 8.11 33.33 21.22
C SER A 126 9.57 33.41 20.79
N GLY A 127 10.42 34.12 21.53
CA GLY A 127 11.86 34.21 21.27
C GLY A 127 12.52 32.85 21.48
N ARG A 128 12.27 32.24 22.63
CA ARG A 128 12.78 30.90 22.97
C ARG A 128 12.25 29.82 22.03
N ARG A 129 10.99 29.91 21.60
CA ARG A 129 10.44 29.00 20.59
C ARG A 129 11.18 29.14 19.26
N SER A 130 11.53 30.35 18.85
CA SER A 130 12.28 30.61 17.62
C SER A 130 13.69 30.01 17.69
N GLU A 131 14.39 30.15 18.83
CA GLU A 131 15.69 29.51 19.07
C GLU A 131 15.62 27.97 19.00
N LEU A 132 14.55 27.37 19.55
CA LEU A 132 14.34 25.93 19.47
C LEU A 132 14.08 25.45 18.04
N ILE A 133 13.33 26.22 17.25
CA ILE A 133 13.09 25.95 15.83
C ILE A 133 14.41 26.02 15.05
N GLU A 134 15.21 27.06 15.26
CA GLU A 134 16.50 27.20 14.59
C GLU A 134 17.45 26.06 14.95
N ARG A 135 17.49 25.66 16.23
CA ARG A 135 18.37 24.59 16.72
C ARG A 135 17.93 23.19 16.27
N TYR A 136 16.64 22.90 16.28
CA TYR A 136 16.13 21.53 16.11
C TYR A 136 15.26 21.31 14.86
N GLY A 137 14.89 22.36 14.14
CA GLY A 137 13.99 22.28 12.99
C GLY A 137 14.49 21.34 11.90
N ALA A 138 15.78 21.42 11.55
CA ALA A 138 16.38 20.50 10.57
C ALA A 138 16.32 19.04 11.02
N LYS A 139 16.60 18.77 12.31
CA LYS A 139 16.52 17.43 12.89
C LYS A 139 15.08 16.92 12.88
N LEU A 140 14.12 17.77 13.24
CA LEU A 140 12.70 17.45 13.23
C LEU A 140 12.24 17.04 11.83
N VAL A 141 12.48 17.89 10.83
CA VAL A 141 12.07 17.63 9.44
C VAL A 141 12.69 16.34 8.91
N LYS A 142 14.00 16.14 9.13
CA LYS A 142 14.68 14.91 8.73
C LYS A 142 14.06 13.68 9.38
N THR A 143 13.84 13.72 10.69
CA THR A 143 13.28 12.60 11.46
C THR A 143 11.86 12.29 11.00
N SER A 144 11.02 13.30 10.77
CA SER A 144 9.67 13.13 10.22
C SER A 144 9.69 12.46 8.85
N ASN A 145 10.59 12.87 7.96
CA ASN A 145 10.72 12.27 6.64
C ASN A 145 11.20 10.81 6.71
N THR A 146 12.13 10.50 7.62
CA THR A 146 12.58 9.13 7.88
C THR A 146 11.44 8.28 8.41
N TYR A 147 10.70 8.75 9.41
CA TYR A 147 9.55 8.05 9.98
C TYR A 147 8.49 7.75 8.92
N ALA A 148 8.09 8.76 8.14
CA ALA A 148 7.11 8.59 7.06
C ALA A 148 7.59 7.59 6.00
N THR A 149 8.89 7.61 5.66
CA THR A 149 9.47 6.67 4.70
C THR A 149 9.47 5.24 5.24
N LEU A 150 9.77 5.05 6.53
CA LEU A 150 9.72 3.73 7.17
C LEU A 150 8.29 3.20 7.25
N MET A 151 7.32 4.03 7.64
CA MET A 151 5.90 3.66 7.65
C MET A 151 5.44 3.20 6.26
N ARG A 152 5.83 3.92 5.20
CA ARG A 152 5.57 3.52 3.81
C ARG A 152 6.22 2.20 3.43
N LYS A 153 7.53 2.07 3.70
CA LYS A 153 8.31 0.87 3.39
C LYS A 153 7.68 -0.38 4.03
N LEU A 154 7.20 -0.24 5.26
CA LEU A 154 6.60 -1.33 6.03
C LEU A 154 5.11 -1.55 5.72
N GLY A 155 4.51 -0.75 4.82
CA GLY A 155 3.11 -0.87 4.45
C GLY A 155 2.14 -0.53 5.58
N LEU A 156 2.52 0.35 6.49
CA LEU A 156 1.76 0.71 7.69
C LEU A 156 0.89 1.97 7.50
N GLU A 157 0.57 2.31 6.25
CA GLU A 157 -0.32 3.41 5.90
C GLU A 157 -1.68 2.89 5.45
N GLY A 158 -2.74 3.24 6.17
CA GLY A 158 -4.11 2.83 5.86
C GLY A 158 -4.94 2.49 7.11
N PRO A 159 -6.24 2.22 6.95
CA PRO A 159 -7.09 1.80 8.06
C PRO A 159 -6.67 0.41 8.56
N TYR A 160 -6.73 0.22 9.89
CA TYR A 160 -6.55 -1.11 10.49
C TYR A 160 -7.79 -1.99 10.28
N ALA A 161 -7.59 -3.28 9.98
CA ALA A 161 -8.67 -4.26 9.82
C ALA A 161 -8.27 -5.67 10.25
#